data_AF-A0A9X5XLI2-F1
#
_entry.id   AF-A0A9X5XLI2-F1
#
_cell.length_a   1.000
_cell.length_b   1.000
_cell.length_c   1.000
_cell.angle_alpha   90.00
_cell.angle_beta   90.00
_cell.angle_gamma   90.00
#
_symmetry.space_group_name_H-M   'P 1'
#
loop_
_entity.id
_entity.type
_entity.pdbx_description
1 polymer ?
#
loop_
_entity_poly.entity_id
_entity_poly.type
_entity_poly.pdbx_seq_one_letter_code
_entity_poly.pdbx_strand_id
1 'polypeptide(L)' 'MSSEYAKQLGAKLRAIRTQQGLSLHGVEEKSQGRWKAVVVGSYERGDRAVTVQRLAELADFYGVPVQELLPGTTPGGA' A
#
# COMPACT_ATOMS: atom_id res chain seq x y z
N MET A 1 -5.55 -12.08 -14.70
CA MET A 1 -5.08 -12.53 -13.37
C MET A 1 -4.19 -11.51 -12.67
N SER A 2 -3.11 -10.99 -13.28
CA SER A 2 -2.22 -10.00 -12.65
C SER A 2 -2.89 -8.66 -12.28
N SER A 3 -3.80 -8.14 -13.12
CA SER A 3 -4.48 -6.85 -12.85
C SER A 3 -5.42 -6.90 -11.64
N GLU A 4 -6.14 -8.00 -11.43
CA GLU A 4 -7.10 -8.12 -10.32
C GLU A 4 -6.40 -8.25 -8.97
N TYR A 5 -5.31 -9.03 -8.94
CA TYR A 5 -4.45 -9.12 -7.75
C TYR A 5 -3.81 -7.77 -7.40
N ALA A 6 -3.33 -7.02 -8.41
CA ALA A 6 -2.78 -5.68 -8.21
C ALA A 6 -3.82 -4.69 -7.66
N LYS A 7 -5.07 -4.76 -8.13
CA LYS A 7 -6.18 -3.94 -7.59
C LYS A 7 -6.50 -4.28 -6.14
N GLN A 8 -6.57 -5.56 -5.79
CA GLN A 8 -6.84 -5.99 -4.40
C GLN A 8 -5.71 -5.57 -3.46
N LEU A 9 -4.46 -5.70 -3.89
CA LEU A 9 -3.29 -5.22 -3.15
C LEU A 9 -3.37 -3.71 -2.96
N GLY A 10 -3.65 -2.97 -4.04
CA GLY A 10 -3.81 -1.53 -4.01
C GLY A 10 -4.93 -1.07 -3.08
N ALA A 11 -6.04 -1.81 -3.03
CA ALA A 11 -7.14 -1.55 -2.10
C ALA A 11 -6.72 -1.75 -0.63
N LYS A 12 -5.93 -2.80 -0.33
CA LYS A 12 -5.36 -3.00 1.02
C LYS A 12 -4.41 -1.87 1.42
N LEU A 13 -3.52 -1.46 0.50
CA LEU A 13 -2.62 -0.32 0.71
C LEU A 13 -3.40 0.96 1.03
N ARG A 14 -4.46 1.24 0.26
CA ARG A 14 -5.35 2.38 0.50
C ARG A 14 -6.01 2.29 1.87
N ALA A 15 -6.53 1.13 2.23
CA ALA A 15 -7.22 0.92 3.51
C ALA A 15 -6.30 1.29 4.69
N ILE A 16 -5.08 0.74 4.72
CA ILE A 16 -4.08 1.04 5.76
C ILE A 16 -3.73 2.52 5.80
N ARG A 17 -3.48 3.16 4.64
CA ARG A 17 -3.24 4.60 4.58
C ARG A 17 -4.40 5.40 5.19
N THR A 18 -5.64 5.08 4.82
CA THR A 18 -6.83 5.80 5.31
C THR A 18 -7.13 5.54 6.77
N GLN A 19 -6.87 4.33 7.30
CA GLN A 19 -6.99 4.01 8.72
C GLN A 19 -6.03 4.84 9.57
N GLN A 20 -4.86 5.19 9.04
CA GLN A 20 -3.92 6.10 9.69
C GLN A 20 -4.25 7.59 9.49
N GLY A 21 -5.37 7.92 8.85
CA GLY A 21 -5.79 9.30 8.61
C GLY A 21 -4.94 10.05 7.58
N LEU A 22 -4.10 9.35 6.81
CA LEU A 22 -3.20 9.98 5.85
C LEU A 22 -3.88 10.19 4.50
N SER A 23 -3.81 11.41 3.96
CA SER A 23 -4.08 11.64 2.53
C SER A 23 -2.88 11.18 1.68
N LEU A 24 -3.04 11.07 0.35
CA LEU A 24 -1.89 10.77 -0.52
C LEU A 24 -0.81 11.87 -0.42
N HIS A 25 -1.22 13.13 -0.27
CA HIS A 25 -0.30 14.23 -0.04
C HIS A 25 0.39 14.11 1.34
N GLY A 26 -0.37 13.77 2.38
CA GLY A 26 0.17 13.55 3.72
C GLY A 26 1.18 12.41 3.78
N VAL A 27 1.05 11.37 2.93
CA VAL A 27 2.09 10.34 2.77
C VAL A 27 3.37 10.92 2.18
N GLU A 28 3.27 11.79 1.17
CA GLU A 28 4.42 12.45 0.58
C GLU A 28 5.13 13.37 1.58
N GLU A 29 4.37 14.17 2.33
CA GLU A 29 4.91 15.04 3.38
C GLU A 29 5.58 14.25 4.50
N LYS A 30 4.87 13.25 5.07
CA LYS A 30 5.39 12.40 6.16
C LYS A 30 6.63 11.61 5.75
N SER A 31 6.75 11.24 4.48
CA SER A 31 7.91 10.53 3.94
C SER A 31 9.02 11.45 3.41
N GLN A 32 8.89 12.77 3.59
CA GLN A 32 9.82 13.78 3.09
C GLN A 32 10.08 13.64 1.58
N GLY A 33 9.03 13.34 0.82
CA GLY A 33 9.09 13.21 -0.63
C GLY A 33 9.57 11.86 -1.16
N ARG A 34 9.95 10.91 -0.29
CA ARG A 34 10.31 9.54 -0.69
C ARG A 34 9.15 8.83 -1.38
N TRP A 35 7.94 8.97 -0.83
CA TRP A 35 6.72 8.41 -1.40
C TRP A 35 5.89 9.48 -2.10
N LYS A 36 6.08 9.63 -3.41
CA LYS A 36 5.29 10.57 -4.20
C LYS A 36 3.80 10.20 -4.20
N ALA A 37 2.93 11.18 -3.94
CA ALA A 37 1.48 10.99 -3.87
C ALA A 37 0.92 10.31 -5.11
N VAL A 38 1.39 10.73 -6.30
CA VAL A 38 0.99 10.14 -7.59
C VAL A 38 1.39 8.68 -7.73
N VAL A 39 2.56 8.31 -7.19
CA VAL A 39 3.09 6.94 -7.30
C VAL A 39 2.30 6.01 -6.38
N VAL A 40 2.08 6.42 -5.12
CA VAL A 40 1.26 5.66 -4.17
C VAL A 40 -0.17 5.52 -4.70
N GLY A 41 -0.75 6.60 -5.24
CA GLY A 41 -2.08 6.55 -5.85
C GLY A 41 -2.20 5.56 -7.01
N SER A 42 -1.17 5.45 -7.86
CA SER A 42 -1.15 4.45 -8.95
C SER A 42 -1.01 3.02 -8.44
N TYR A 43 -0.30 2.78 -7.33
CA TYR A 43 -0.31 1.47 -6.67
C TYR A 43 -1.69 1.15 -6.10
N GLU A 44 -2.34 2.11 -5.44
CA GLU A 44 -3.66 1.90 -4.84
C GLU A 44 -4.77 1.59 -5.84
N ARG A 45 -4.66 2.11 -7.07
CA ARG A 45 -5.61 1.80 -8.16
C ARG A 45 -5.25 0.54 -8.94
N GLY A 46 -4.05 0.00 -8.75
CA GLY A 46 -3.52 -1.11 -9.54
C GLY A 46 -3.08 -0.69 -10.95
N ASP A 47 -2.96 0.61 -11.24
CA ASP A 47 -2.49 1.15 -12.53
C ASP A 47 -1.00 0.86 -12.74
N ARG A 48 -0.25 0.76 -11.63
CA ARG A 48 1.17 0.45 -11.61
C ARG A 48 1.41 -0.77 -10.73
N ALA A 49 2.17 -1.74 -11.24
CA ALA A 49 2.65 -2.85 -10.44
C ALA A 49 3.64 -2.36 -9.36
N VAL A 50 3.51 -2.91 -8.16
CA VAL A 50 4.45 -2.67 -7.05
C VAL A 50 5.43 -3.84 -7.00
N THR A 51 6.72 -3.53 -6.84
CA THR A 51 7.73 -4.58 -6.62
C THR A 51 7.67 -5.06 -5.18
N VAL A 52 8.13 -6.29 -4.92
CA VAL A 52 8.20 -6.84 -3.55
C VAL A 52 9.00 -5.94 -2.61
N GLN A 53 10.14 -5.41 -3.07
CA GLN A 53 10.94 -4.48 -2.29
C GLN A 53 10.15 -3.21 -1.92
N ARG A 54 9.46 -2.58 -2.88
CA ARG A 54 8.65 -1.38 -2.60
C ARG A 54 7.49 -1.67 -1.68
N LEU A 55 6.89 -2.85 -1.78
CA LEU A 55 5.84 -3.29 -0.88
C LEU A 55 6.35 -3.41 0.56
N ALA A 56 7.52 -4.01 0.77
CA ALA A 56 8.16 -4.10 2.08
C ALA A 56 8.48 -2.70 2.65
N GLU A 57 9.06 -1.80 1.85
CA GLU A 57 9.34 -0.44 2.28
C GLU A 57 8.07 0.36 2.65
N LEU A 58 6.94 0.11 1.95
CA LEU A 58 5.64 0.70 2.29
C LEU A 58 5.09 0.12 3.59
N ALA A 59 5.22 -1.19 3.79
CA ALA A 59 4.81 -1.87 5.02
C ALA A 59 5.56 -1.28 6.22
N ASP A 60 6.88 -1.13 6.12
CA ASP A 60 7.72 -0.50 7.13
C ASP A 60 7.32 0.97 7.38
N PHE A 61 7.06 1.73 6.31
CA PHE A 61 6.61 3.13 6.42
C PHE A 61 5.26 3.27 7.16
N TYR A 62 4.33 2.34 6.91
CA TYR A 62 3.06 2.29 7.60
C TYR A 62 3.13 1.57 8.97
N GLY A 63 4.25 0.94 9.31
CA GLY A 63 4.41 0.20 10.57
C GLY A 63 3.53 -1.05 10.66
N VAL A 64 3.26 -1.69 9.53
CA VAL A 64 2.44 -2.92 9.44
C VAL A 64 3.26 -4.07 8.84
N PRO A 65 2.98 -5.33 9.19
CA PRO A 65 3.59 -6.47 8.51
C PRO A 65 3.23 -6.52 7.02
N VAL A 66 4.18 -6.87 6.15
CA VAL A 66 3.98 -6.90 4.68
C VAL A 66 2.81 -7.80 4.25
N GLN A 67 2.51 -8.85 5.02
CA GLN A 67 1.39 -9.76 4.78
C GLN A 67 0.01 -9.08 4.88
N GLU A 68 -0.10 -7.96 5.60
CA GLU A 68 -1.34 -7.17 5.68
C GLU A 68 -1.62 -6.44 4.37
N LEU A 69 -0.59 -6.18 3.55
CA LEU A 69 -0.74 -5.58 2.22
C LEU A 69 -1.11 -6.62 1.14
N LEU A 70 -0.96 -7.92 1.43
CA LEU A 70 -1.24 -8.97 0.45
C LEU A 70 -2.75 -9.30 0.39
N PRO A 71 -3.30 -9.49 -0.83
CA PRO A 71 -4.65 -10.05 -1.03
C PRO A 71 -4.78 -11.44 -0.42
N GLY A 72 -5.96 -11.77 0.13
CA GLY A 72 -6.25 -13.12 0.63
C GLY A 72 -5.66 -13.47 2.01
N THR A 73 -4.77 -12.66 2.58
CA THR A 73 -4.38 -12.79 3.98
C THR A 73 -5.46 -12.16 4.86
N THR A 74 -6.28 -13.00 5.49
CA THR A 74 -7.08 -12.62 6.65
C THR A 74 -6.14 -12.61 7.87
N PRO A 75 -6.03 -11.51 8.64
CA PRO A 75 -5.36 -11.59 9.93
C PRO A 75 -6.27 -12.39 10.86
N GLY A 76 -5.89 -13.63 11.18
CA GLY A 76 -6.59 -14.49 12.12
C GLY A 76 -7.15 -15.76 11.51
N GLY A 77 -6.37 -16.83 11.63
CA GLY A 77 -6.83 -18.22 11.58
C GLY A 77 -6.05 -18.99 12.63
N ALA A 78 -6.49 -18.87 13.89
CA ALA A 78 -6.21 -19.81 14.96
C ALA A 78 -7.27 -20.92 14.93
#